data_AF-A0A0D0CBK1-F1
#
_entry.id   AF-A0A0D0CBK1-F1
#
_cell.length_a   1.000
_cell.length_b   1.000
_cell.length_c   1.000
_cell.angle_alpha   90.00
_cell.angle_beta   90.00
_cell.angle_gamma   90.00
#
_symmetry.space_group_name_H-M   'P 1'
#
loop_
_entity.id
_entity.type
_entity.pdbx_description
1 polymer ?
#
loop_
_entity_poly.entity_id
_entity_poly.type
_entity_poly.pdbx_seq_one_letter_code
_entity_poly.pdbx_strand_id
1 'polypeptide(L)'
;KKKGKDIGDGLPRLLTSDEFHSQVVEHAKVAVEEELVQEEQCKQWDEQTEAMGLWKEVEAVQFERNWVQRQAFKDKLVTWEAEKCRIHWNQPKLGKLESCLPKP
;
A
#
# COMPACT_ATOMS: atom_id res chain seq x y z
N LYS A 1 73.48 7.08 -20.55
CA LYS A 1 72.32 6.23 -20.17
C LYS A 1 72.08 6.39 -18.67
N LYS A 2 71.07 7.15 -18.24
CA LYS A 2 70.65 7.16 -16.82
C LYS A 2 69.22 6.62 -16.74
N LYS A 3 69.10 5.45 -16.13
CA LYS A 3 67.84 4.78 -15.81
C LYS A 3 67.24 5.51 -14.62
N GLY A 4 66.20 6.31 -14.86
CA GLY A 4 65.33 6.83 -13.82
C GLY A 4 64.41 5.72 -13.36
N LYS A 5 64.47 5.42 -12.07
CA LYS A 5 63.73 4.37 -11.37
C LYS A 5 62.25 4.72 -11.37
N ASP A 6 61.40 3.92 -12.01
CA ASP A 6 59.98 3.87 -11.65
C ASP A 6 59.90 3.27 -10.25
N ILE A 7 59.63 4.10 -9.24
CA ILE A 7 59.27 3.64 -7.91
C ILE A 7 57.99 4.36 -7.54
N GLY A 8 56.89 3.67 -7.80
CA GLY A 8 55.54 4.07 -7.52
C GLY A 8 54.67 3.21 -8.41
N ASP A 9 53.73 2.47 -7.82
CA ASP A 9 52.95 1.41 -8.47
C ASP A 9 51.97 1.94 -9.55
N GLY A 10 52.21 3.13 -10.10
CA GLY A 10 51.35 3.85 -11.04
C GLY A 10 50.09 4.44 -10.41
N LEU A 11 49.77 4.09 -9.16
CA LEU A 11 48.57 4.56 -8.49
C LEU A 11 48.73 5.99 -7.93
N PRO A 12 47.76 6.88 -8.17
CA PRO A 12 47.68 8.17 -7.51
C PRO A 12 47.73 7.99 -5.99
N ARG A 13 48.61 8.75 -5.31
CA ARG A 13 48.75 8.74 -3.84
C ARG A 13 47.43 8.97 -3.10
N LEU A 14 46.46 9.61 -3.76
CA LEU A 14 45.10 9.79 -3.25
C LEU A 14 44.35 8.46 -3.06
N LEU A 15 44.52 7.49 -3.95
CA LEU A 15 43.80 6.20 -3.92
C LEU A 15 44.43 5.18 -2.98
N THR A 16 45.70 5.37 -2.61
CA THR A 16 46.43 4.56 -1.63
C THR A 16 46.51 5.21 -0.26
N SER A 17 45.89 6.38 -0.07
CA SER A 17 45.80 7.03 1.23
C SER A 17 44.85 6.24 2.13
N ASP A 18 45.24 6.04 3.39
CA ASP A 18 44.39 5.44 4.43
C ASP A 18 43.05 6.18 4.59
N GLU A 19 43.04 7.49 4.29
CA GLU A 19 41.84 8.32 4.31
C GLU A 19 40.83 7.89 3.23
N PHE A 20 41.29 7.60 2.01
CA PHE A 20 40.44 7.10 0.93
C PHE A 20 39.90 5.71 1.25
N HIS A 21 40.76 4.83 1.77
CA HIS A 21 40.33 3.51 2.21
C HIS A 21 39.26 3.61 3.31
N SER A 22 39.45 4.51 4.28
CA SER A 22 38.48 4.76 5.34
C SER A 22 37.15 5.26 4.78
N GLN A 23 37.17 6.21 3.83
CA GLN A 23 35.95 6.70 3.18
C GLN A 23 35.21 5.61 2.39
N VAL A 24 35.93 4.76 1.66
CA VAL A 24 35.32 3.65 0.91
C VAL A 24 34.66 2.64 1.86
N VAL A 25 35.32 2.33 2.99
CA VAL A 25 34.76 1.44 4.02
C VAL A 25 33.52 2.03 4.66
N GLU A 26 33.54 3.31 5.03
CA GLU A 26 32.36 3.98 5.60
C GLU A 26 31.21 4.05 4.59
N HIS A 27 31.48 4.38 3.32
CA HIS A 27 30.46 4.39 2.28
C HIS A 27 29.87 3.00 2.04
N ALA A 28 30.69 1.94 2.11
CA ALA A 28 30.20 0.57 2.00
C ALA A 28 29.28 0.19 3.18
N LYS A 29 29.60 0.63 4.40
CA LYS A 29 28.72 0.42 5.56
C LYS A 29 27.40 1.18 5.42
N VAL A 30 27.46 2.45 5.02
CA VAL A 30 26.27 3.28 4.79
C VAL A 30 25.38 2.65 3.71
N ALA A 31 25.95 2.18 2.61
CA ALA A 31 25.19 1.52 1.56
C ALA A 31 24.47 0.25 2.08
N VAL A 32 25.12 -0.55 2.92
CA VAL A 32 24.49 -1.72 3.55
C VAL A 32 23.37 -1.30 4.50
N GLU A 33 23.56 -0.27 5.32
CA GLU A 33 22.52 0.24 6.21
C GLU A 33 21.32 0.81 5.44
N GLU A 34 21.57 1.54 4.35
CA GLU A 34 20.52 2.07 3.46
C GLU A 34 19.72 0.96 2.79
N GLU A 35 20.38 -0.10 2.31
CA GLU A 35 19.70 -1.27 1.74
C GLU A 35 18.80 -1.96 2.76
N LEU A 36 19.25 -2.10 4.01
CA LEU A 36 18.44 -2.70 5.08
C LEU A 36 17.20 -1.83 5.39
N VAL A 37 17.36 -0.52 5.50
CA VAL A 37 16.24 0.41 5.72
C VAL A 37 15.26 0.37 4.55
N GLN A 38 15.77 0.32 3.32
CA GLN A 38 14.92 0.23 2.14
C GLN A 38 14.15 -1.10 2.10
N GLU A 39 14.80 -2.21 2.44
CA GLU A 39 14.15 -3.52 2.50
C GLU A 39 13.04 -3.56 3.56
N GLU A 40 13.28 -2.98 4.74
CA GLU A 40 12.25 -2.84 5.78
C GLU A 40 11.07 -2.00 5.31
N GLN A 41 11.33 -0.87 4.64
CA GLN A 41 10.26 -0.06 4.07
C GLN A 41 9.47 -0.84 3.02
N CYS A 42 10.14 -1.52 2.09
CA CYS A 42 9.47 -2.35 1.09
C CYS A 42 8.56 -3.39 1.73
N LYS A 43 9.03 -4.09 2.78
CA LYS A 43 8.21 -5.05 3.52
C LYS A 43 6.96 -4.42 4.12
N GLN A 44 7.09 -3.24 4.75
CA GLN A 44 5.94 -2.53 5.31
C GLN A 44 4.93 -2.09 4.23
N TRP A 45 5.43 -1.63 3.08
CA TRP A 45 4.59 -1.27 1.94
C TRP A 45 3.84 -2.49 1.37
N ASP A 46 4.52 -3.63 1.26
CA ASP A 46 3.93 -4.88 0.78
C ASP A 46 2.83 -5.37 1.75
N GLU A 47 3.12 -5.41 3.06
CA GLU A 47 2.15 -5.77 4.10
C GLU A 47 0.93 -4.84 4.09
N GLN A 48 1.13 -3.53 3.97
CA GLN A 48 0.04 -2.57 3.88
C GLN A 48 -0.78 -2.78 2.59
N THR A 49 -0.12 -3.07 1.48
CA THR A 49 -0.77 -3.30 0.19
C THR A 49 -1.63 -4.56 0.23
N GLU A 50 -1.13 -5.64 0.84
CA GLU A 50 -1.87 -6.88 1.07
C GLU A 50 -3.09 -6.65 1.97
N ALA A 51 -2.91 -5.97 3.11
CA ALA A 51 -3.99 -5.65 4.03
C ALA A 51 -5.07 -4.79 3.35
N MET A 52 -4.66 -3.79 2.57
CA MET A 52 -5.57 -2.97 1.76
C MET A 52 -6.28 -3.76 0.67
N GLY A 53 -5.62 -4.75 0.07
CA GLY A 53 -6.22 -5.67 -0.91
C GLY A 53 -7.37 -6.47 -0.29
N LEU A 54 -7.11 -7.14 0.82
CA LEU A 54 -8.12 -7.90 1.56
C LEU A 54 -9.28 -7.01 2.03
N TRP A 55 -8.98 -5.80 2.52
CA TRP A 55 -10.00 -4.84 2.93
C TRP A 55 -10.95 -4.47 1.79
N LYS A 56 -10.42 -4.22 0.58
CA LYS A 56 -11.23 -3.89 -0.61
C LYS A 56 -12.14 -5.04 -1.02
N GLU A 57 -11.67 -6.30 -0.94
CA GLU A 57 -12.50 -7.46 -1.27
C GLU A 57 -13.70 -7.57 -0.32
N VAL A 58 -13.45 -7.42 0.98
CA VAL A 58 -14.52 -7.44 1.98
C VAL A 58 -15.49 -6.28 1.78
N GLU A 59 -14.97 -5.07 1.51
CA GLU A 59 -15.80 -3.89 1.23
C GLU A 59 -16.68 -4.10 -0.01
N ALA A 60 -16.14 -4.67 -1.09
CA ALA A 60 -16.90 -4.94 -2.31
C ALA A 60 -18.08 -5.89 -2.05
N VAL A 61 -17.88 -6.94 -1.26
CA VAL A 61 -18.96 -7.88 -0.89
C VAL A 61 -20.05 -7.17 -0.07
N GLN A 62 -19.68 -6.32 0.89
CA GLN A 62 -20.64 -5.54 1.68
C GLN A 62 -21.41 -4.54 0.83
N PHE A 63 -20.71 -3.87 -0.10
CA PHE A 63 -21.32 -2.94 -1.04
C PHE A 63 -22.39 -3.64 -1.88
N GLU A 64 -22.09 -4.82 -2.41
CA GLU A 64 -23.02 -5.59 -3.24
C GLU A 64 -24.26 -6.03 -2.45
N ARG A 65 -24.08 -6.48 -1.20
CA ARG A 65 -25.20 -6.82 -0.30
C ARG A 65 -26.10 -5.62 -0.04
N ASN A 66 -25.51 -4.48 0.29
CA ASN A 66 -26.23 -3.23 0.52
C ASN A 66 -26.95 -2.75 -0.74
N TRP A 67 -26.33 -2.92 -1.91
CA TRP A 67 -26.93 -2.61 -3.20
C TRP A 67 -28.18 -3.46 -3.45
N VAL A 68 -28.09 -4.78 -3.29
CA VAL A 68 -29.22 -5.70 -3.43
C VAL A 68 -30.35 -5.34 -2.45
N GLN A 69 -30.05 -5.03 -1.19
CA GLN A 69 -31.05 -4.58 -0.22
C GLN A 69 -31.75 -3.29 -0.64
N ARG A 70 -30.99 -2.31 -1.13
CA ARG A 70 -31.54 -1.05 -1.64
C ARG A 70 -32.43 -1.28 -2.85
N GLN A 71 -32.05 -2.18 -3.76
CA GLN A 71 -32.86 -2.49 -4.94
C GLN A 71 -34.16 -3.18 -4.56
N ALA A 72 -34.11 -4.20 -3.71
CA ALA A 72 -35.31 -4.88 -3.22
C ALA A 72 -36.26 -3.91 -2.47
N PHE A 73 -35.71 -2.92 -1.76
CA PHE A 73 -36.50 -1.87 -1.12
C PHE A 73 -37.16 -0.93 -2.13
N LYS A 74 -36.46 -0.53 -3.20
CA LYS A 74 -37.04 0.26 -4.29
C LYS A 74 -38.20 -0.48 -4.94
N ASP A 75 -38.03 -1.78 -5.22
CA ASP A 75 -39.09 -2.59 -5.84
C ASP A 75 -40.32 -2.70 -4.93
N LYS A 76 -40.11 -2.87 -3.62
CA LYS A 76 -41.18 -2.82 -2.60
C LYS A 76 -41.85 -1.44 -2.50
N LEU A 77 -41.10 -0.35 -2.67
CA LEU A 77 -41.67 0.99 -2.68
C LEU A 77 -42.55 1.20 -3.91
N VAL A 78 -42.10 0.79 -5.10
CA VAL A 78 -42.88 0.91 -6.35
C VAL A 78 -44.19 0.16 -6.24
N THR A 79 -44.16 -1.08 -5.73
CA THR A 79 -45.37 -1.88 -5.51
C THR A 79 -46.30 -1.24 -4.46
N TRP A 80 -45.77 -0.76 -3.34
CA TRP A 80 -46.56 -0.03 -2.35
C TRP A 80 -47.18 1.25 -2.92
N GLU A 81 -46.45 2.04 -3.71
CA GLU A 81 -46.96 3.27 -4.31
C GLU A 81 -48.12 3.01 -5.28
N ALA A 82 -48.08 1.91 -6.02
CA ALA A 82 -49.17 1.49 -6.90
C ALA A 82 -50.44 1.06 -6.11
N GLU A 83 -50.26 0.50 -4.91
CA GLU A 83 -51.35 -0.09 -4.11
C GLU A 83 -51.85 0.77 -2.94
N LYS A 84 -51.10 1.81 -2.54
CA LYS A 84 -51.40 2.62 -1.34
C LYS A 84 -52.79 3.27 -1.32
N CYS A 85 -53.41 3.44 -2.49
CA CYS A 85 -54.77 3.99 -2.61
C CYS A 85 -55.88 2.94 -2.40
N ARG A 86 -55.53 1.63 -2.37
CA ARG A 86 -56.50 0.53 -2.32
C ARG A 86 -56.65 -0.08 -0.94
N ILE A 87 -55.57 -0.17 -0.18
CA ILE A 87 -55.53 -0.78 1.14
C ILE A 87 -54.63 0.11 2.01
N HIS A 88 -55.05 0.42 3.24
CA HIS A 88 -54.31 1.27 4.17
C HIS A 88 -53.06 0.53 4.70
N TRP A 89 -52.10 0.26 3.82
CA TRP A 89 -50.85 -0.43 4.12
C TRP A 89 -49.76 0.56 4.51
N ASN A 90 -48.97 0.18 5.52
CA ASN A 90 -47.83 0.95 5.97
C ASN A 90 -46.74 1.00 4.90
N GLN A 91 -46.09 2.15 4.80
CA GLN A 91 -44.97 2.35 3.89
C GLN A 91 -43.83 1.37 4.25
N PRO A 92 -43.22 0.70 3.25
CA PRO A 92 -42.02 -0.10 3.45
C PRO A 92 -40.93 0.75 4.08
N LYS A 93 -40.13 0.15 4.98
CA LYS A 93 -38.95 0.79 5.58
C LYS A 93 -37.69 0.07 5.14
N LEU A 94 -36.66 0.83 4.79
CA LEU A 94 -35.33 0.27 4.54
C LEU A 94 -34.72 -0.14 5.89
N GLY A 95 -34.22 -1.38 5.96
CA GLY A 95 -33.53 -1.88 7.14
C GLY A 95 -32.19 -1.19 7.38
N LYS A 96 -31.48 -1.61 8.44
CA LYS A 96 -30.11 -1.16 8.67
C LYS A 96 -29.19 -1.77 7.60
N LEU A 97 -28.44 -0.90 6.92
CA LEU A 97 -27.39 -1.32 5.99
C LEU A 97 -26.13 -1.69 6.78
N GLU A 98 -25.32 -2.57 6.20
CA GLU A 98 -23.98 -2.87 6.74
C GLU A 98 -23.10 -1.62 6.63
N SER A 99 -22.40 -1.26 7.71
CA SER A 99 -21.46 -0.13 7.73
C SER A 99 -20.11 -0.54 7.15
N CYS A 100 -19.44 0.37 6.44
CA CYS A 100 -18.08 0.16 5.96
C CYS A 100 -17.14 -0.19 7.12
N LEU A 101 -16.22 -1.13 6.87
CA LEU A 101 -15.15 -1.46 7.80
C LEU A 101 -14.11 -0.33 7.85
N PRO A 102 -13.47 -0.06 9.00
CA PRO A 102 -12.36 0.88 9.07
C PRO A 102 -11.21 0.38 8.19
N LYS A 103 -10.51 1.32 7.55
CA LYS A 103 -9.34 1.00 6.73
C LYS A 103 -8.18 0.54 7.63
N PRO A 104 -7.41 -0.48 7.20
CA PRO A 104 -6.20 -0.91 7.87
C PRO A 104 -5.11 0.16 7.82
#